data_AF-A0A943XMK8-F1
#
_entry.id   AF-A0A943XMK8-F1
#
_cell.length_a   1.000
_cell.length_b   1.000
_cell.length_c   1.000
_cell.angle_alpha   90.00
_cell.angle_beta   90.00
_cell.angle_gamma   90.00
#
_symmetry.space_group_name_H-M   'P 1'
#
loop_
_entity.id
_entity.type
_entity.pdbx_description
1 polymer ?
#
loop_
_entity_poly.entity_id
_entity_poly.type
_entity_poly.pdbx_seq_one_letter_code
_entity_poly.pdbx_strand_id
1 'polypeptide(L)'
;MTVKEFIGTLESSDRLRIIEGKAEVYVGYLAAFKPFADHEISEEYRKYSGHEVKKFRAVPEITHRRWKELGLMKPLEPDQTAQYKFSDLQMSLYYTIYI
;
A
#
# COMPACT_ATOMS: atom_id res chain seq x y z
N MET A 1 4.82 -2.66 -18.83
CA MET A 1 5.56 -3.22 -17.67
C MET A 1 4.57 -3.94 -16.79
N THR A 2 4.92 -5.12 -16.28
CA THR A 2 4.06 -5.90 -15.37
C THR A 2 4.15 -5.37 -13.93
N VAL A 3 3.18 -5.74 -13.09
CA VAL A 3 3.24 -5.47 -11.64
C VAL A 3 4.53 -6.01 -11.04
N LYS A 4 4.92 -7.24 -11.39
CA LYS A 4 6.16 -7.87 -10.91
C LYS A 4 7.41 -7.07 -11.26
N GLU A 5 7.48 -6.56 -12.49
CA GLU A 5 8.60 -5.72 -12.94
C GLU A 5 8.62 -4.38 -12.18
N PHE A 6 7.47 -3.73 -12.03
CA PHE A 6 7.36 -2.45 -11.33
C PHE A 6 7.76 -2.56 -9.86
N ILE A 7 7.19 -3.51 -9.11
CA ILE A 7 7.55 -3.69 -7.69
C ILE A 7 8.98 -4.20 -7.50
N GLY A 8 9.62 -4.70 -8.56
CA GLY A 8 11.04 -5.04 -8.55
C GLY A 8 11.96 -3.82 -8.39
N THR A 9 11.45 -2.60 -8.57
CA THR A 9 12.19 -1.35 -8.37
C THR A 9 11.91 -0.67 -7.02
N LEU A 10 11.12 -1.31 -6.15
CA LEU A 10 10.70 -0.80 -4.85
C LEU A 10 11.35 -1.61 -3.72
N GLU A 11 11.40 -1.00 -2.53
CA GLU A 11 11.93 -1.60 -1.32
C GLU A 11 10.83 -2.32 -0.52
N SER A 12 11.21 -3.35 0.24
CA SER A 12 10.27 -4.12 1.08
C SER A 12 9.44 -3.25 2.03
N SER A 13 10.03 -2.14 2.50
CA SER A 13 9.41 -1.18 3.41
C SER A 13 8.47 -0.18 2.72
N ASP A 14 8.45 -0.15 1.39
CA ASP A 14 7.55 0.72 0.65
C ASP A 14 6.10 0.28 0.83
N ARG A 15 5.20 1.27 0.87
CA ARG A 15 3.77 1.02 0.87
C ARG A 15 3.24 0.98 -0.55
N LEU A 16 2.52 -0.09 -0.87
CA LEU A 16 1.92 -0.36 -2.15
C LEU A 16 0.40 -0.27 -2.03
N ARG A 17 -0.22 0.32 -3.05
CA ARG A 17 -1.66 0.33 -3.25
C ARG A 17 -1.97 -0.11 -4.67
N ILE A 18 -2.84 -1.08 -4.85
CA ILE A 18 -3.24 -1.57 -6.18
C ILE A 18 -4.72 -1.29 -6.39
N ILE A 19 -5.04 -0.66 -7.53
CA ILE A 19 -6.40 -0.33 -7.93
C ILE A 19 -6.73 -1.06 -9.23
N GLU A 20 -7.76 -1.90 -9.21
CA GLU A 20 -8.33 -2.55 -10.39
C GLU A 20 -9.65 -1.86 -10.75
N GLY A 21 -9.64 -1.11 -11.86
CA GLY A 21 -10.76 -0.24 -12.23
C GLY A 21 -11.03 0.85 -11.19
N LYS A 22 -12.03 0.64 -10.32
CA LYS A 22 -12.37 1.53 -9.20
C LYS A 22 -12.19 0.88 -7.83
N ALA A 23 -11.85 -0.40 -7.79
CA ALA A 23 -11.71 -1.16 -6.55
C ALA A 23 -10.25 -1.12 -6.07
N GLU A 24 -10.07 -0.85 -4.79
CA GLU A 24 -8.79 -1.12 -4.13
C GLU A 24 -8.70 -2.62 -3.87
N VAL A 25 -7.73 -3.27 -4.51
CA VAL A 25 -7.54 -4.72 -4.42
C VAL A 25 -6.37 -5.12 -3.54
N TYR A 26 -5.54 -4.14 -3.17
CA TYR A 26 -4.46 -4.31 -2.20
C TYR A 26 -4.06 -2.95 -1.61
N VAL A 27 -3.80 -2.92 -0.31
CA VAL A 27 -3.14 -1.81 0.38
C VAL A 27 -2.28 -2.37 1.51
N GLY A 28 -1.01 -1.96 1.58
CA GLY A 28 -0.10 -2.40 2.63
C GLY A 28 1.36 -2.36 2.22
N TYR A 29 2.22 -2.99 3.02
CA TYR A 29 3.65 -3.09 2.75
C TYR A 29 3.96 -4.02 1.59
N LEU A 30 4.92 -3.64 0.74
CA LEU A 30 5.40 -4.53 -0.32
C LEU A 30 5.86 -5.90 0.22
N ALA A 31 6.45 -5.95 1.42
CA ALA A 31 6.81 -7.21 2.07
C ALA A 31 5.64 -8.16 2.32
N ALA A 32 4.43 -7.64 2.58
CA ALA A 32 3.23 -8.45 2.72
C ALA A 32 2.64 -8.86 1.36
N PHE A 33 2.78 -8.00 0.34
CA PHE A 33 2.37 -8.32 -1.02
C PHE A 33 3.27 -9.39 -1.64
N LYS A 34 4.59 -9.17 -1.67
CA LYS A 34 5.60 -10.08 -2.20
C LYS A 34 6.49 -10.55 -1.04
N PRO A 35 6.12 -11.64 -0.35
CA PRO A 35 6.97 -12.20 0.69
C PRO A 35 8.37 -12.54 0.14
N PHE A 36 9.38 -12.32 0.97
CA PHE A 36 10.76 -12.69 0.69
C PHE A 36 11.03 -14.12 1.17
N ALA A 37 11.93 -14.85 0.51
CA ALA A 37 12.34 -16.22 0.88
C ALA A 37 11.19 -17.25 0.91
N ASP A 38 11.28 -18.26 1.79
CA ASP A 38 10.36 -19.41 1.90
C ASP A 38 8.97 -19.07 2.46
N HIS A 39 8.65 -17.78 2.57
CA HIS A 39 7.33 -17.33 2.99
C HIS A 39 6.30 -17.58 1.89
N GLU A 40 5.10 -17.98 2.31
CA GLU A 40 4.03 -18.32 1.39
C GLU A 40 3.63 -17.10 0.54
N ILE A 41 3.70 -17.25 -0.78
CA ILE A 41 3.31 -16.21 -1.74
C ILE A 41 1.86 -15.79 -1.46
N SER A 42 1.63 -14.49 -1.23
CA SER A 42 0.28 -13.95 -1.02
C SER A 42 -0.65 -14.25 -2.20
N GLU A 43 -1.94 -14.42 -1.91
CA GLU A 43 -2.95 -14.64 -2.95
C GLU A 43 -3.01 -13.47 -3.93
N GLU A 44 -2.85 -12.25 -3.42
CA GLU A 44 -2.85 -11.02 -4.21
C GLU A 44 -1.66 -10.98 -5.18
N TYR A 45 -0.47 -11.39 -4.74
CA TYR A 45 0.67 -11.46 -5.66
C TYR A 45 0.48 -12.53 -6.73
N ARG A 46 -0.04 -13.71 -6.37
CA ARG A 46 -0.36 -14.75 -7.37
C ARG A 46 -1.36 -14.22 -8.41
N LYS A 47 -2.37 -13.48 -7.96
CA LYS A 47 -3.42 -12.94 -8.83
C LYS A 47 -2.93 -11.77 -9.70
N TYR A 48 -2.20 -10.82 -9.14
CA TYR A 48 -1.95 -9.53 -9.79
C TYR A 48 -0.54 -9.36 -10.37
N SER A 49 0.46 -10.18 -9.99
CA SER A 49 1.86 -9.98 -10.40
C SER A 49 2.09 -9.93 -11.92
N GLY A 50 1.30 -10.66 -12.70
CA GLY A 50 1.37 -10.68 -14.17
C GLY A 50 0.58 -9.57 -14.88
N HIS A 51 -0.20 -8.75 -14.15
CA HIS A 51 -1.02 -7.70 -14.78
C HIS A 51 -0.14 -6.56 -15.30
N GLU A 52 -0.60 -5.90 -16.35
CA GLU A 52 0.06 -4.70 -16.87
C GLU A 52 -0.24 -3.49 -15.99
N VAL A 53 0.80 -2.72 -15.64
CA VAL A 53 0.64 -1.44 -14.96
C VAL A 53 0.22 -0.39 -15.97
N LYS A 54 -1.02 0.08 -15.89
CA LYS A 54 -1.59 1.11 -16.78
C LYS A 54 -1.20 2.53 -16.34
N LYS A 55 -1.00 2.72 -15.04
CA LYS A 55 -0.66 4.02 -14.44
C LYS A 55 -0.02 3.79 -13.07
N PHE A 56 0.90 4.66 -12.67
CA PHE A 56 1.42 4.72 -11.31
C PHE A 56 1.42 6.16 -10.78
N ARG A 57 1.31 6.31 -9.45
CA ARG A 57 1.42 7.60 -8.74
C ARG A 57 2.02 7.36 -7.36
N ALA A 58 2.92 8.24 -6.92
CA ALA A 58 3.25 8.37 -5.51
C ALA A 58 2.21 9.27 -4.84
N VAL A 59 1.41 8.72 -3.92
CA VAL A 59 0.30 9.42 -3.27
C VAL A 59 0.62 9.58 -1.78
N PRO A 60 0.84 10.81 -1.29
CA PRO A 60 0.97 11.03 0.14
C PRO A 60 -0.40 10.91 0.81
N GLU A 61 -0.43 10.23 1.94
CA GLU A 61 -1.55 10.17 2.86
C GLU A 61 -1.14 10.92 4.14
N ILE A 62 -2.01 11.79 4.62
CA ILE A 62 -1.84 12.49 5.89
C ILE A 62 -2.98 12.03 6.81
N THR A 63 -2.62 11.41 7.92
CA THR A 63 -3.57 10.82 8.87
C THR A 63 -3.40 11.40 10.26
N HIS A 64 -4.47 11.36 11.04
CA HIS A 64 -4.48 11.83 12.42
C HIS A 64 -4.93 10.70 13.35
N ARG A 65 -4.24 10.51 14.49
CA ARG A 65 -4.56 9.42 15.44
C ARG A 65 -6.01 9.46 15.95
N ARG A 66 -6.54 10.68 16.14
CA ARG A 66 -7.94 10.96 16.54
C ARG A 66 -8.88 11.23 15.36
N TRP A 67 -8.61 10.68 14.16
CA TRP A 67 -9.43 10.97 12.96
C TRP A 67 -10.93 10.78 13.20
N LYS A 68 -11.32 9.74 13.95
CA LYS A 68 -12.71 9.43 14.24
C LYS A 68 -13.38 10.49 15.12
N GLU A 69 -12.71 10.96 16.15
CA GLU A 69 -13.22 12.01 17.06
C GLU A 69 -13.30 13.37 16.37
N LEU A 70 -12.38 13.64 15.44
CA LEU A 70 -12.30 14.90 14.70
C LEU A 70 -13.14 14.89 13.42
N GLY A 71 -13.83 13.80 13.08
CA GLY A 71 -14.60 13.68 11.84
C GLY A 71 -13.76 13.74 10.56
N LEU A 72 -12.48 13.37 10.64
CA LEU A 72 -11.55 13.34 9.52
C LEU A 72 -11.71 12.05 8.69
N MET A 73 -11.13 12.04 7.50
CA MET A 73 -11.08 10.84 6.66
C MET A 73 -10.39 9.68 7.38
N LYS A 74 -10.97 8.49 7.22
CA LYS A 74 -10.41 7.24 7.74
C LYS A 74 -9.07 6.95 7.04
N PRO A 75 -8.00 6.57 7.79
CA PRO A 75 -6.76 6.06 7.21
C PRO A 75 -7.01 4.86 6.30
N LEU A 76 -6.16 4.69 5.28
CA LEU A 76 -6.16 3.52 4.42
C LEU A 76 -5.96 2.23 5.23
N GLU A 77 -5.03 2.22 6.18
CA GLU A 77 -4.76 1.10 7.08
C GLU A 77 -5.06 1.49 8.55
N PRO A 78 -6.34 1.50 8.96
CA PRO A 78 -6.79 2.05 10.26
C PRO A 78 -6.33 1.23 11.47
N ASP A 79 -6.11 -0.07 11.29
CA ASP A 79 -5.74 -1.02 12.34
C ASP A 79 -4.22 -1.13 12.50
N GLN A 80 -3.45 -0.48 11.61
CA GLN A 80 -2.01 -0.43 11.71
C GLN A 80 -1.61 0.43 12.91
N THR A 81 -0.79 -0.12 13.80
CA THR A 81 -0.21 0.63 14.93
C THR A 81 0.53 1.85 14.41
N ALA A 82 0.18 3.04 14.94
CA ALA A 82 0.84 4.28 14.59
C ALA A 82 2.36 4.15 14.79
N GLN A 83 3.14 4.56 13.77
CA GLN A 83 4.59 4.34 13.77
C GLN A 83 5.35 5.35 14.63
N TYR A 84 4.68 6.39 15.14
CA TYR A 84 5.31 7.45 15.91
C TYR A 84 4.64 7.64 17.27
N LYS A 85 5.47 7.69 18.33
CA LYS A 85 5.05 7.92 19.71
C LYS A 85 4.76 9.39 20.05
N PHE A 86 5.04 10.35 19.15
CA PHE A 86 5.15 11.77 19.52
C PHE A 86 4.42 12.79 18.63
N SER A 87 3.74 12.38 17.55
CA SER A 87 2.93 13.31 16.74
C SER A 87 1.50 12.80 16.55
N ASP A 88 0.54 13.71 16.69
CA ASP A 88 -0.88 13.43 16.41
C ASP A 88 -1.13 13.15 14.91
N LEU A 89 -0.18 13.56 14.06
CA LEU A 89 -0.25 13.56 12.61
C LEU A 89 0.88 12.69 12.04
N GLN A 90 0.54 11.85 11.06
CA GLN A 90 1.47 10.95 10.36
C GLN A 90 1.33 11.17 8.85
N MET A 91 2.46 11.25 8.14
CA MET A 91 2.48 11.20 6.68
C MET A 91 2.98 9.82 6.23
N SER A 92 2.36 9.25 5.21
CA SER A 92 2.78 7.99 4.59
C SER A 92 2.72 8.12 3.08
N LEU A 93 3.66 7.52 2.35
CA LEU A 93 3.70 7.58 0.89
C LEU A 93 3.32 6.22 0.31
N TYR A 94 2.25 6.17 -0.48
CA TYR A 94 1.82 4.97 -1.18
C TYR A 94 2.17 5.04 -2.66
N TYR A 95 2.91 4.04 -3.15
CA TYR A 95 3.02 3.79 -4.59
C TYR A 95 1.71 3.16 -5.05
N THR A 96 0.84 3.97 -5.65
CA THR A 96 -0.47 3.56 -6.16
C THR A 96 -0.34 3.17 -7.62
N ILE A 97 -0.54 1.89 -7.93
CA ILE A 97 -0.57 1.37 -9.30
C ILE A 97 -2.00 1.01 -9.71
N TYR A 98 -2.31 1.26 -10.98
CA TYR A 98 -3.59 0.94 -11.59
C TYR A 98 -3.38 -0.18 -12.60
N ILE A 99 -4.16 -1.25 -12.46
CA ILE A 99 -4.13 -2.45 -13.30
C ILE A 99 -5.44 -2.67 -14.04
#